data_AF-A0A7S1Z525-F1
#
_entry.id   AF-A0A7S1Z525-F1
#
_cell.length_a   1.000
_cell.length_b   1.000
_cell.length_c   1.000
_cell.angle_alpha   90.00
_cell.angle_beta   90.00
_cell.angle_gamma   90.00
#
_symmetry.space_group_name_H-M   'P 1'
#
loop_
_entity.id
_entity.type
_entity.pdbx_description
1 polymer ?
#
loop_
_entity_poly.entity_id
_entity_poly.type
_entity_poly.pdbx_seq_one_letter_code
_entity_poly.pdbx_strand_id
1 'polypeptide(L)'
;WDYGLNEHGGVAGGLESYLRHAMYMERRPMLIVRDSADATPRRDLIKGYVASGHITDHLLLHLDPASEPFLEISPEKRRPPAFREWREFGSPPNAPGRAPHHPAVAEHGVMGRAVGMHL
;
A
#
# COMPACT_ATOMS: atom_id res chain seq x y z
N TRP A 1 2.79 -0.54 10.76
CA TRP A 1 2.29 0.41 9.76
C TRP A 1 1.35 -0.37 8.86
N ASP A 2 0.07 -0.37 9.20
CA ASP A 2 -0.98 -0.81 8.30
C ASP A 2 -2.05 0.28 8.40
N TYR A 3 -1.96 1.22 7.46
CA TYR A 3 -2.90 2.33 7.37
C TYR A 3 -3.74 2.01 6.15
N GLY A 4 -5.05 1.79 6.36
CA GLY A 4 -6.02 1.25 5.41
C GLY A 4 -6.11 1.97 4.07
N LEU A 5 -5.12 1.75 3.20
CA LEU A 5 -5.02 2.26 1.84
C LEU A 5 -5.08 1.13 0.80
N ASN A 6 -5.54 -0.03 1.24
CA ASN A 6 -5.59 -1.25 0.44
C ASN A 6 -7.00 -1.52 -0.10
N GLU A 7 -7.94 -0.58 0.00
CA GLU A 7 -9.29 -0.80 -0.52
C GLU A 7 -9.28 -1.04 -2.04
N HIS A 8 -9.97 -2.08 -2.47
CA HIS A 8 -10.06 -2.47 -3.87
C HIS A 8 -10.99 -1.51 -4.64
N GLY A 9 -10.71 -1.26 -5.93
CA GLY A 9 -11.62 -0.49 -6.80
C GLY A 9 -11.54 1.03 -6.68
N GLY A 10 -10.45 1.58 -6.15
CA GLY A 10 -10.19 3.02 -6.20
C GLY A 10 -11.08 3.88 -5.28
N VAL A 11 -11.72 3.29 -4.27
CA VAL A 11 -12.48 4.03 -3.25
C VAL A 11 -11.56 5.03 -2.55
N ALA A 12 -11.87 6.31 -2.69
CA ALA A 12 -11.02 7.40 -2.21
C ALA A 12 -11.44 7.97 -0.85
N GLY A 13 -12.64 7.65 -0.35
CA GLY A 13 -13.20 8.27 0.87
C GLY A 13 -12.41 7.95 2.15
N GLY A 14 -11.93 6.71 2.28
CA GLY A 14 -11.05 6.33 3.39
C GLY A 14 -9.74 7.12 3.35
N LEU A 15 -9.08 7.13 2.17
CA LEU A 15 -7.87 7.92 1.94
C LEU A 15 -8.10 9.42 2.23
N GLU A 16 -9.17 10.02 1.72
CA GLU A 16 -9.46 11.44 1.93
C GLU A 16 -9.60 11.79 3.41
N SER A 17 -10.23 10.92 4.18
CA SER A 17 -10.37 11.09 5.63
C SER A 17 -9.01 11.14 6.32
N TYR A 18 -8.06 10.30 5.90
CA TYR A 18 -6.67 10.35 6.38
C TYR A 18 -5.95 11.63 5.94
N LEU A 19 -6.10 12.05 4.69
CA LEU A 19 -5.49 13.29 4.18
C LEU A 19 -5.96 14.50 4.99
N ARG A 20 -7.27 14.62 5.22
CA ARG A 20 -7.85 15.68 6.04
C ARG A 20 -7.32 15.64 7.46
N HIS A 21 -7.24 14.47 8.07
CA HIS A 21 -6.69 14.33 9.42
C HIS A 21 -5.22 14.76 9.49
N ALA A 22 -4.39 14.32 8.53
CA ALA A 22 -2.96 14.65 8.46
C ALA A 22 -2.71 16.16 8.35
N MET A 23 -3.61 16.91 7.72
CA MET A 23 -3.51 18.38 7.62
C MET A 23 -3.62 19.11 8.96
N TYR A 24 -4.32 18.53 9.94
CA TYR A 24 -4.48 19.07 11.29
C TYR A 24 -3.40 18.61 12.28
N MET A 25 -2.50 17.73 11.86
CA MET A 25 -1.39 17.28 12.71
C MET A 25 -0.30 18.36 12.78
N GLU A 26 0.24 18.59 13.98
CA GLU A 26 1.37 19.52 14.20
C GLU A 26 2.58 19.13 13.35
N ARG A 27 2.85 17.82 13.26
CA ARG A 27 3.85 17.25 12.36
C ARG A 27 3.16 16.41 11.29
N ARG A 28 3.16 16.92 10.06
CA ARG A 28 2.57 16.23 8.92
C ARG A 28 3.43 15.02 8.52
N PRO A 29 2.88 13.80 8.49
CA PRO A 29 3.62 12.63 8.05
C PRO A 29 3.80 12.63 6.52
N MET A 30 4.86 11.99 6.03
CA MET A 30 4.99 11.63 4.62
C MET A 30 3.86 10.68 4.23
N LEU A 31 3.24 10.95 3.10
CA LEU A 31 2.16 10.11 2.58
C LEU A 31 2.73 9.01 1.66
N ILE A 32 2.64 7.75 2.07
CA ILE A 32 2.98 6.61 1.23
C ILE A 32 1.71 5.83 0.90
N VAL A 33 1.34 5.79 -0.37
CA VAL A 33 0.12 5.09 -0.84
C VAL A 33 0.53 3.98 -1.80
N ARG A 34 0.19 2.74 -1.46
CA ARG A 34 0.16 1.64 -2.44
C ARG A 34 -1.10 1.79 -3.27
N ASP A 35 -0.95 1.83 -4.58
CA ASP A 35 -2.08 2.00 -5.48
C ASP A 35 -2.11 0.93 -6.58
N SER A 36 -3.32 0.53 -6.95
CA SER A 36 -3.59 -0.42 -8.03
C SER A 36 -3.76 0.31 -9.36
N ALA A 37 -3.57 -0.41 -10.48
CA ALA A 37 -3.53 0.20 -11.82
C ALA A 37 -4.85 0.89 -12.20
N ASP A 38 -5.95 0.43 -11.60
CA ASP A 38 -7.35 0.82 -11.81
C ASP A 38 -7.85 1.92 -10.86
N ALA A 39 -7.05 2.32 -9.86
CA ALA A 39 -7.46 3.26 -8.82
C ALA A 39 -7.33 4.74 -9.24
N THR A 40 -7.87 5.09 -10.40
CA THR A 40 -7.90 6.46 -10.94
C THR A 40 -8.48 7.49 -9.95
N PRO A 41 -9.60 7.24 -9.24
CA PRO A 41 -10.17 8.25 -8.34
C PRO A 41 -9.24 8.63 -7.17
N ARG A 42 -8.47 7.67 -6.61
CA ARG A 42 -7.46 7.97 -5.57
C ARG A 42 -6.33 8.83 -6.12
N ARG A 43 -5.85 8.53 -7.33
CA ARG A 43 -4.79 9.31 -7.98
C ARG A 43 -5.22 10.75 -8.20
N ASP A 44 -6.43 10.95 -8.70
CA ASP A 44 -6.94 12.29 -8.97
C ASP A 44 -7.21 13.07 -7.67
N LEU A 45 -7.67 12.40 -6.61
CA LEU A 45 -7.75 12.99 -5.28
C LEU A 45 -6.37 13.47 -4.79
N ILE A 46 -5.36 12.61 -4.81
CA ILE A 46 -4.00 12.96 -4.35
C ILE A 46 -3.44 14.13 -5.18
N LYS A 47 -3.59 14.08 -6.51
CA LYS A 47 -3.19 15.18 -7.39
C LYS A 47 -3.84 16.51 -6.99
N GLY A 48 -5.12 16.50 -6.62
CA GLY A 48 -5.82 17.70 -6.15
C GLY A 48 -5.22 18.28 -4.87
N TYR A 49 -4.90 17.43 -3.88
CA TYR A 49 -4.26 17.87 -2.64
C TYR A 49 -2.80 18.33 -2.82
N VAL A 50 -2.08 17.73 -3.76
CA VAL A 50 -0.72 18.15 -4.14
C VAL A 50 -0.75 19.50 -4.87
N ALA A 51 -1.63 19.65 -5.86
CA ALA A 51 -1.77 20.89 -6.63
C ALA A 51 -2.20 22.09 -5.76
N SER A 52 -2.96 21.82 -4.70
CA SER A 52 -3.36 22.84 -3.72
C SER A 52 -2.33 23.11 -2.61
N GLY A 53 -1.18 22.42 -2.64
CA GLY A 53 -0.08 22.61 -1.68
C GLY A 53 -0.35 22.04 -0.29
N HIS A 54 -1.42 21.28 -0.10
CA HIS A 54 -1.75 20.66 1.20
C HIS A 54 -0.86 19.46 1.51
N ILE A 55 -0.40 18.76 0.47
CA ILE A 55 0.52 17.63 0.55
C ILE A 55 1.78 17.98 -0.23
N THR A 56 2.91 18.01 0.46
CA THR A 56 4.22 18.34 -0.14
C THR A 56 5.15 17.14 -0.21
N ASP A 57 4.94 16.14 0.65
CA ASP A 57 5.80 14.96 0.77
C ASP A 57 4.98 13.68 0.59
N HIS A 58 5.04 13.10 -0.61
CA HIS A 58 4.21 11.96 -1.00
C HIS A 58 4.94 10.99 -1.94
N LEU A 59 4.62 9.71 -1.80
CA LEU A 59 5.10 8.61 -2.63
C LEU A 59 3.93 7.71 -3.03
N LEU A 60 3.70 7.58 -4.34
CA LEU A 60 2.69 6.69 -4.90
C LEU A 60 3.38 5.43 -5.46
N LEU A 61 3.04 4.26 -4.91
CA LEU A 61 3.68 2.99 -5.25
C LEU A 61 2.71 2.11 -6.05
N HIS A 62 3.04 1.87 -7.32
CA HIS A 62 2.32 0.90 -8.15
C HIS A 62 3.08 -0.42 -8.21
N LEU A 63 2.69 -1.37 -7.36
CA LEU A 63 3.46 -2.60 -7.12
C LEU A 63 2.90 -3.83 -7.82
N ASP A 64 1.66 -3.77 -8.32
CA ASP A 64 0.98 -4.96 -8.83
C ASP A 64 1.73 -5.58 -10.03
N PRO A 65 2.10 -4.84 -11.11
CA PRO A 65 2.85 -5.40 -12.23
C PRO A 65 4.24 -5.92 -11.84
N ALA A 66 4.88 -5.28 -10.85
CA ALA A 66 6.19 -5.72 -10.36
C ALA A 66 6.10 -7.00 -9.51
N SER A 67 4.95 -7.23 -8.87
CA SER A 67 4.71 -8.39 -7.98
C SER A 67 4.13 -9.60 -8.71
N GLU A 68 3.38 -9.40 -9.79
CA GLU A 68 2.63 -10.43 -10.53
C GLU A 68 3.49 -11.64 -10.93
N PRO A 69 4.70 -11.48 -11.53
CA PRO A 69 5.53 -12.63 -11.93
C PRO A 69 5.94 -13.54 -10.76
N PHE A 70 6.02 -13.00 -9.55
CA PHE A 70 6.38 -13.77 -8.35
C PHE A 70 5.17 -14.47 -7.72
N LEU A 71 3.98 -13.89 -7.88
CA LEU A 71 2.72 -14.43 -7.37
C LEU A 71 2.20 -15.57 -8.25
N GLU A 72 2.39 -15.48 -9.58
CA GLU A 72 1.97 -16.49 -10.55
C GLU A 72 2.80 -17.78 -10.53
N ILE A 73 3.98 -17.77 -9.90
CA ILE A 73 4.75 -18.99 -9.68
C ILE A 73 4.00 -19.87 -8.67
N SER A 74 3.36 -20.92 -9.18
CA SER A 74 2.80 -22.01 -8.38
C SER A 74 3.47 -23.34 -8.78
N PRO A 75 3.89 -24.21 -7.83
CA PRO A 75 3.58 -24.22 -6.40
C PRO A 75 4.65 -23.54 -5.52
N GLU A 76 4.28 -23.28 -4.27
CA GLU A 76 5.08 -22.69 -3.18
C GLU A 76 6.52 -23.22 -3.10
N LYS A 77 6.75 -24.52 -3.37
CA LYS A 77 8.08 -25.14 -3.38
C LYS A 77 9.03 -24.59 -4.45
N ARG A 78 8.50 -24.05 -5.56
CA ARG A 78 9.26 -23.40 -6.63
C ARG A 78 9.59 -21.94 -6.33
N ARG A 79 8.91 -21.33 -5.35
CA ARG A 79 9.29 -20.01 -4.86
C ARG A 79 10.62 -20.13 -4.12
N PRO A 80 11.54 -19.13 -4.23
CA PRO A 80 12.73 -19.10 -3.40
C PRO A 80 12.34 -19.20 -1.92
N PRO A 81 13.18 -19.78 -1.03
CA PRO A 81 12.81 -20.03 0.36
C PRO A 81 12.18 -18.82 1.08
N ALA A 82 12.69 -17.62 0.83
CA ALA A 82 12.16 -16.36 1.39
C ALA A 82 10.73 -15.98 0.94
N PHE A 83 10.21 -16.59 -0.12
CA PHE A 83 8.90 -16.33 -0.72
C PHE A 83 7.91 -17.50 -0.53
N ARG A 84 8.27 -18.53 0.24
CA ARG A 84 7.37 -19.68 0.49
C ARG A 84 6.28 -19.33 1.50
N GLU A 85 6.62 -18.59 2.55
CA GLU A 85 5.68 -18.09 3.56
C GLU A 85 5.19 -16.66 3.23
N TRP A 86 5.27 -16.29 1.95
CA TRP A 86 5.07 -14.90 1.49
C TRP A 86 3.71 -14.32 1.84
N ARG A 87 2.66 -15.16 1.90
CA ARG A 87 1.26 -14.76 2.13
C ARG A 87 0.81 -14.92 3.59
N GLU A 88 1.73 -15.11 4.53
CA GLU A 88 1.36 -15.17 5.95
C GLU A 88 0.95 -13.79 6.48
N PHE A 89 -0.25 -13.71 7.05
CA PHE A 89 -0.76 -12.51 7.71
C PHE A 89 -0.42 -12.55 9.21
N GLY A 90 0.12 -11.46 9.74
CA GLY A 90 0.45 -11.32 11.16
C GLY A 90 -0.74 -11.02 12.07
N SER A 91 -1.93 -10.77 11.49
CA SER A 91 -3.16 -10.50 12.23
C SER A 91 -3.94 -11.79 12.54
N PRO A 92 -4.78 -11.84 13.59
CA PRO A 92 -5.56 -13.04 13.93
C PRO A 92 -6.51 -13.48 12.80
N PRO A 93 -6.85 -14.78 12.69
CA PRO A 93 -7.85 -15.26 11.74
C PRO A 93 -9.16 -14.44 11.85
N ASN A 94 -9.76 -14.11 10.70
CA ASN A 94 -10.97 -13.28 10.57
C ASN A 94 -10.83 -11.78 10.92
N ALA A 95 -9.61 -11.29 11.18
CA ALA A 95 -9.41 -9.84 11.28
C ALA A 95 -9.74 -9.15 9.94
N PRO A 96 -10.40 -7.98 9.93
CA PRO A 96 -10.83 -7.29 8.71
C PRO A 96 -9.66 -6.91 7.76
N GLY A 97 -8.42 -6.86 8.26
CA GLY A 97 -7.21 -6.66 7.44
C GLY A 97 -6.65 -7.93 6.77
N ARG A 98 -7.29 -9.11 6.93
CA ARG A 98 -6.89 -10.37 6.27
C ARG A 98 -7.70 -10.61 5.00
N ALA A 99 -7.44 -9.83 3.96
CA ALA A 99 -8.01 -10.08 2.63
C ALA A 99 -6.90 -10.34 1.60
N PRO A 100 -7.14 -11.15 0.55
CA PRO A 100 -6.11 -11.54 -0.42
C PRO A 100 -5.41 -10.37 -1.14
N HIS A 101 -6.05 -9.20 -1.18
CA HIS A 101 -5.51 -7.98 -1.78
C HIS A 101 -4.62 -7.17 -0.82
N HIS A 102 -4.68 -7.42 0.48
CA HIS A 102 -3.81 -6.78 1.47
C HIS A 102 -2.41 -7.39 1.44
N PRO A 103 -1.36 -6.58 1.63
CA PRO A 103 -0.01 -7.11 1.74
C PRO A 103 0.13 -8.00 2.98
N ALA A 104 0.77 -9.16 2.81
CA ALA A 104 1.18 -10.03 3.91
C ALA A 104 2.43 -9.47 4.65
N VAL A 105 2.89 -10.15 5.71
CA VAL A 105 4.00 -9.66 6.55
C VAL A 105 5.30 -9.49 5.75
N ALA A 106 5.63 -10.47 4.90
CA ALA A 106 6.83 -10.41 4.07
C ALA A 106 6.73 -9.32 2.99
N GLU A 107 5.53 -9.12 2.41
CA GLU A 107 5.26 -8.05 1.44
C GLU A 107 5.48 -6.67 2.07
N HIS A 108 5.00 -6.43 3.29
CA HIS A 108 5.27 -5.21 4.04
C HIS A 108 6.78 -4.97 4.25
N GLY A 109 7.54 -6.02 4.54
CA GLY A 109 8.98 -5.93 4.74
C GLY A 109 9.74 -5.49 3.48
N VAL A 110 9.37 -6.01 2.31
CA VAL A 110 9.98 -5.61 1.04
C VAL A 110 9.57 -4.19 0.63
N MET A 111 8.29 -3.84 0.80
CA MET A 111 7.82 -2.46 0.56
C MET A 111 8.61 -1.47 1.43
N GLY A 112 8.78 -1.78 2.73
CA GLY A 112 9.56 -0.95 3.65
C GLY A 112 11.03 -0.79 3.23
N ARG A 113 11.69 -1.86 2.76
CA ARG A 113 13.06 -1.79 2.23
C ARG A 113 13.15 -0.97 0.96
N ALA A 114 12.22 -1.15 0.02
CA ALA A 114 12.22 -0.40 -1.24
C ALA A 114 12.09 1.11 -0.98
N VAL A 115 11.19 1.50 -0.07
CA VAL A 115 11.05 2.89 0.39
C VAL A 115 12.34 3.37 1.05
N GLY A 116 12.89 2.61 2.00
CA GLY A 116 14.10 3.02 2.72
C GLY A 116 15.39 3.09 1.87
N MET A 117 15.41 2.48 0.68
CA MET A 117 16.51 2.60 -0.29
C MET A 117 16.35 3.80 -1.24
N HIS A 118 15.15 4.36 -1.36
CA HIS A 118 14.83 5.49 -2.23
C HIS A 118 14.70 6.83 -1.49
N LEU A 119 14.79 6.81 -0.14
CA LEU A 119 14.87 7.98 0.74
C LEU A 119 16.32 8.20 1.20
#